data_AF-A0AAV9IS63-F1
#
_entry.id   AF-A0AAV9IS63-F1
#
_cell.length_a   1.000
_cell.length_b   1.000
_cell.length_c   1.000
_cell.angle_alpha   90.00
_cell.angle_beta   90.00
_cell.angle_gamma   90.00
#
_symmetry.space_group_name_H-M   'P 1'
#
loop_
_entity.id
_entity.type
_entity.pdbx_description
1 polymer ?
#
loop_
_entity_poly.entity_id
_entity_poly.type
_entity_poly.pdbx_seq_one_letter_code
_entity_poly.pdbx_strand_id
1 'polypeptide(L)'
;MSSTLWRLQCLRHSTDGSRSAAAVAAAKAKAKKSQATGGGGGGGGGSDRAKLAEKKERLLRALLPQRVVIEWSEEDQRAAEEAARAYSRLRWEENVERQKRIARLLRARKAAIAELPPEQRAFAKTPDYSTPRHPQWIPTETPPIPGYKPQTDRERSSWTSGMRGDVNVSE
;
A
#
# COMPACT_ATOMS: atom_id res chain seq x y z
N MET A 1 -3.63 -16.08 -36.07
CA MET A 1 -4.74 -15.15 -35.76
C MET A 1 -5.29 -15.49 -34.38
N SER A 2 -4.94 -14.74 -33.33
CA SER A 2 -5.66 -14.69 -32.04
C SER A 2 -4.91 -13.75 -31.09
N SER A 3 -5.00 -12.44 -31.32
CA SER A 3 -4.47 -11.39 -30.43
C SER A 3 -5.58 -10.55 -29.78
N THR A 4 -6.85 -10.92 -30.00
CA THR A 4 -8.03 -10.14 -29.60
C THR A 4 -8.67 -10.59 -28.28
N LEU A 5 -8.24 -11.71 -27.70
CA LEU A 5 -8.89 -12.28 -26.50
C LEU A 5 -8.46 -11.69 -25.16
N TRP A 6 -7.42 -10.86 -25.10
CA TRP A 6 -6.95 -10.23 -23.84
C TRP A 6 -7.53 -8.84 -23.56
N ARG A 7 -8.29 -8.23 -24.48
CA ARG A 7 -8.86 -6.87 -24.29
C ARG A 7 -10.25 -6.83 -23.65
N LEU A 8 -10.91 -7.98 -23.45
CA LEU A 8 -12.32 -8.02 -22.98
C LEU A 8 -12.50 -8.33 -21.49
N GLN A 9 -11.42 -8.58 -20.74
CA GLN A 9 -11.54 -8.94 -19.31
C GLN A 9 -11.46 -7.74 -18.36
N CYS A 10 -11.05 -6.56 -18.82
CA CYS A 10 -10.95 -5.35 -17.99
C CYS A 10 -12.24 -4.50 -17.92
N LEU A 11 -13.34 -4.91 -18.57
CA LEU A 11 -14.57 -4.11 -18.66
C LEU A 11 -15.76 -4.64 -17.84
N ARG A 12 -15.58 -5.68 -17.00
CA ARG A 12 -16.67 -6.38 -16.29
C ARG A 12 -16.75 -6.15 -14.78
N HIS A 13 -16.09 -5.13 -14.23
CA HIS A 13 -16.14 -4.80 -12.78
C HIS A 13 -16.70 -3.40 -12.47
N SER A 14 -17.58 -2.86 -13.32
CA SER A 14 -18.05 -1.47 -13.20
C SER A 14 -19.59 -1.30 -13.32
N THR A 15 -20.40 -2.27 -12.92
CA THR A 15 -21.86 -2.09 -12.92
C THR A 15 -22.56 -2.81 -11.77
N ASP A 16 -22.28 -2.39 -10.53
CA ASP A 16 -23.15 -2.69 -9.37
C ASP A 16 -23.42 -1.41 -8.57
N GLY A 17 -23.74 -0.32 -9.29
CA GLY A 17 -24.03 1.00 -8.70
C GLY A 17 -25.44 1.52 -8.98
N SER A 18 -26.27 0.84 -9.77
CA SER A 18 -27.60 1.33 -10.15
C SER A 18 -28.69 0.88 -9.17
N ARG A 19 -28.59 1.30 -7.90
CA ARG A 19 -29.80 1.39 -7.07
C ARG A 19 -30.64 2.54 -7.61
N SER A 20 -31.76 2.24 -8.23
CA SER A 20 -32.66 3.23 -8.81
C SER A 20 -33.04 4.28 -7.77
N ALA A 21 -33.13 5.56 -8.17
CA ALA A 21 -33.50 6.66 -7.28
C ALA A 21 -34.83 6.41 -6.54
N ALA A 22 -35.72 5.62 -7.14
CA ALA A 22 -36.97 5.15 -6.55
C ALA A 22 -36.75 4.23 -5.32
N ALA A 23 -35.77 3.32 -5.37
CA ALA A 23 -35.44 2.45 -4.24
C ALA A 23 -34.84 3.22 -3.05
N VAL A 24 -34.04 4.26 -3.35
CA VAL A 24 -33.46 5.15 -2.32
C VAL A 24 -34.52 6.06 -1.69
N ALA A 25 -35.52 6.52 -2.47
CA ALA A 25 -36.64 7.30 -1.96
C ALA A 25 -37.57 6.48 -1.04
N ALA A 26 -37.88 5.22 -1.40
CA ALA A 26 -38.69 4.33 -0.58
C ALA A 26 -38.03 3.98 0.76
N ALA A 27 -36.70 3.84 0.80
CA ALA A 27 -35.95 3.62 2.04
C ALA A 27 -35.97 4.85 2.97
N LYS A 28 -35.88 6.06 2.41
CA LYS A 28 -35.99 7.31 3.20
C LYS A 28 -37.39 7.54 3.77
N ALA A 29 -38.44 7.10 3.08
CA ALA A 29 -39.81 7.20 3.58
C ALA A 29 -40.10 6.27 4.76
N LYS A 30 -39.50 5.06 4.79
CA LYS A 30 -39.62 4.14 5.92
C LYS A 30 -38.82 4.59 7.16
N ALA A 31 -37.70 5.27 6.97
CA ALA A 31 -36.88 5.79 8.07
C ALA A 31 -37.54 6.96 8.84
N LYS A 32 -38.40 7.76 8.19
CA LYS A 32 -39.11 8.86 8.86
C LYS A 32 -40.26 8.43 9.78
N LYS A 33 -40.74 7.18 9.67
CA LYS A 33 -41.88 6.69 10.46
C LYS A 33 -41.48 6.08 11.82
N SER A 34 -40.19 5.84 12.06
CA SER A 34 -39.70 5.19 13.30
C SER A 34 -39.05 6.14 14.31
N GLN A 35 -39.07 7.46 14.09
CA GLN A 35 -38.38 8.43 14.96
C GLN A 35 -39.31 9.22 15.90
N ALA A 36 -40.54 8.73 16.12
CA ALA A 36 -41.54 9.39 16.96
C ALA A 36 -42.01 8.49 18.12
N THR A 37 -41.09 7.82 18.82
CA THR A 37 -41.32 7.26 20.17
C THR A 37 -40.00 6.63 20.65
N GLY A 38 -39.30 7.31 21.55
CA GLY A 38 -38.05 6.82 22.12
C GLY A 38 -37.35 7.88 22.96
N GLY A 39 -37.97 8.25 24.07
CA GLY A 39 -37.31 8.99 25.14
C GLY A 39 -36.35 8.10 25.93
N GLY A 40 -35.29 8.71 26.46
CA GLY A 40 -34.25 8.12 27.31
C GLY A 40 -32.88 8.62 26.82
N GLY A 41 -32.03 9.29 27.58
CA GLY A 41 -31.89 9.47 29.03
C GLY A 41 -30.37 9.54 29.29
N GLY A 42 -29.88 10.55 30.02
CA GLY A 42 -28.48 10.71 30.45
C GLY A 42 -27.54 11.28 29.37
N GLY A 43 -26.88 12.44 29.50
CA GLY A 43 -26.31 13.05 30.70
C GLY A 43 -24.84 12.65 30.84
N GLY A 44 -23.91 13.49 30.34
CA GLY A 44 -22.47 13.37 30.59
C GLY A 44 -21.66 12.60 29.53
N GLY A 45 -21.22 13.29 28.47
CA GLY A 45 -20.34 12.71 27.44
C GLY A 45 -20.40 13.37 26.06
N GLY A 46 -21.27 14.39 25.91
CA GLY A 46 -21.50 15.09 24.65
C GLY A 46 -20.26 15.77 24.07
N SER A 47 -19.34 16.25 24.90
CA SER A 47 -18.11 16.91 24.44
C SER A 47 -17.15 15.94 23.75
N ASP A 48 -16.96 14.74 24.29
CA ASP A 48 -15.96 13.81 23.77
C ASP A 48 -16.48 13.05 22.57
N ARG A 49 -17.78 12.73 22.54
CA ARG A 49 -18.43 12.19 21.36
C ARG A 49 -18.50 13.21 20.22
N ALA A 50 -18.71 14.49 20.52
CA ALA A 50 -18.64 15.56 19.52
C ALA A 50 -17.21 15.77 18.99
N LYS A 51 -16.19 15.81 19.88
CA LYS A 51 -14.78 15.87 19.48
C LYS A 51 -14.36 14.65 18.65
N LEU A 52 -14.83 13.46 18.99
CA LEU A 52 -14.57 12.24 18.22
C LEU A 52 -15.27 12.28 16.86
N ALA A 53 -16.49 12.81 16.80
CA ALA A 53 -17.22 13.02 15.55
C ALA A 53 -16.51 14.05 14.65
N GLU A 54 -16.05 15.18 15.21
CA GLU A 54 -15.28 16.21 14.52
C GLU A 54 -13.92 15.67 14.03
N LYS A 55 -13.19 14.92 14.88
CA LYS A 55 -11.95 14.25 14.50
C LYS A 55 -12.18 13.24 13.38
N LYS A 56 -13.27 12.48 13.45
CA LYS A 56 -13.67 11.53 12.41
C LYS A 56 -14.02 12.25 11.11
N GLU A 57 -14.77 13.35 11.17
CA GLU A 57 -15.12 14.16 10.01
C GLU A 57 -13.86 14.78 9.36
N ARG A 58 -12.92 15.28 10.17
CA ARG A 58 -11.62 15.77 9.70
C ARG A 58 -10.79 14.68 9.02
N LEU A 59 -10.75 13.47 9.59
CA LEU A 59 -10.05 12.33 8.99
C LEU A 59 -10.70 11.90 7.68
N LEU A 60 -12.04 11.85 7.64
CA LEU A 60 -12.78 11.55 6.41
C LEU A 60 -12.53 12.61 5.34
N ARG A 61 -12.50 13.89 5.72
CA ARG A 61 -12.17 14.99 4.82
C ARG A 61 -10.73 14.95 4.30
N ALA A 62 -9.78 14.44 5.09
CA ALA A 62 -8.40 14.25 4.66
C ALA A 62 -8.24 13.09 3.64
N LEU A 63 -9.15 12.11 3.66
CA LEU A 63 -9.18 11.01 2.69
C LEU A 63 -9.91 11.39 1.39
N LEU A 64 -10.74 12.43 1.41
CA LEU A 64 -11.37 12.93 0.19
C LEU A 64 -10.29 13.51 -0.73
N PRO A 65 -10.27 13.14 -2.02
CA PRO A 65 -9.28 13.66 -2.95
C PRO A 65 -9.46 15.17 -3.08
N GLN A 66 -8.47 15.92 -2.60
CA GLN A 66 -8.39 17.35 -2.84
C GLN A 66 -7.97 17.54 -4.29
N ARG A 67 -8.93 17.88 -5.15
CA ARG A 67 -8.67 18.16 -6.56
C ARG A 67 -7.98 19.51 -6.65
N VAL A 68 -6.66 19.50 -6.68
CA VAL A 68 -5.87 20.66 -7.07
C VAL A 68 -5.82 20.67 -8.59
N VAL A 69 -6.40 21.70 -9.22
CA VAL A 69 -6.26 21.92 -10.66
C VAL A 69 -4.91 22.61 -10.85
N ILE A 70 -3.97 21.91 -11.46
CA ILE A 70 -2.68 22.46 -11.87
C ILE A 70 -2.85 22.84 -13.34
N GLU A 71 -2.69 24.12 -13.65
CA GLU A 71 -2.68 24.61 -15.03
C GLU A 71 -1.26 24.44 -15.59
N TRP A 72 -1.14 23.75 -16.72
CA TRP A 72 0.14 23.51 -17.38
C TRP A 72 0.23 24.40 -18.61
N SER A 73 1.35 25.11 -18.77
CA SER A 73 1.63 25.78 -20.05
C SER A 73 1.82 24.76 -21.17
N GLU A 74 1.57 25.15 -22.42
CA GLU A 74 1.74 24.23 -23.57
C GLU A 74 3.20 23.76 -23.72
N GLU A 75 4.16 24.59 -23.34
CA GLU A 75 5.59 24.26 -23.34
C GLU A 75 5.91 23.19 -22.29
N ASP A 76 5.36 23.34 -21.08
CA ASP A 76 5.54 22.36 -20.00
C ASP A 76 4.89 21.01 -20.33
N GLN A 77 3.74 21.01 -21.01
CA GLN A 77 3.08 19.78 -21.46
C GLN A 77 3.95 19.01 -22.45
N ARG A 78 4.53 19.70 -23.45
CA ARG A 78 5.43 19.07 -24.43
C ARG A 78 6.69 18.54 -23.77
N ALA A 79 7.31 19.32 -22.89
CA ALA A 79 8.49 18.89 -22.14
C ALA A 79 8.20 17.65 -21.27
N ALA A 80 7.04 17.60 -20.62
CA ALA A 80 6.61 16.46 -19.82
C ALA A 80 6.37 15.21 -20.68
N GLU A 81 5.77 15.35 -21.86
CA GLU A 81 5.59 14.24 -22.80
C GLU A 81 6.92 13.68 -23.29
N GLU A 82 7.86 14.54 -23.65
CA GLU A 82 9.19 14.13 -24.10
C GLU A 82 9.95 13.42 -22.98
N ALA A 83 9.93 13.97 -21.75
CA ALA A 83 10.51 13.34 -20.58
C ALA A 83 9.87 11.98 -20.28
N ALA A 84 8.55 11.87 -20.38
CA ALA A 84 7.83 10.61 -20.17
C ALA A 84 8.19 9.55 -21.22
N ARG A 85 8.34 9.94 -22.50
CA ARG A 85 8.78 9.06 -23.58
C ARG A 85 10.22 8.61 -23.36
N ALA A 86 11.12 9.52 -23.00
CA ALA A 86 12.52 9.21 -22.71
C ALA A 86 12.64 8.23 -21.53
N TYR A 87 11.94 8.51 -20.43
CA TYR A 87 11.87 7.62 -19.28
C TYR A 87 11.33 6.23 -19.65
N SER A 88 10.24 6.17 -20.42
CA SER A 88 9.65 4.90 -20.85
C SER A 88 10.61 4.06 -21.68
N ARG A 89 11.41 4.68 -22.56
CA ARG A 89 12.46 3.99 -23.33
C ARG A 89 13.54 3.42 -22.41
N LEU A 90 14.08 4.24 -21.52
CA LEU A 90 15.13 3.83 -20.58
C LEU A 90 14.67 2.66 -19.69
N ARG A 91 13.44 2.73 -19.15
CA ARG A 91 12.87 1.64 -18.33
C ARG A 91 12.63 0.37 -19.13
N TRP A 92 12.30 0.48 -20.42
CA TRP A 92 12.16 -0.69 -21.29
C TRP A 92 13.52 -1.35 -21.55
N GLU A 93 14.55 -0.56 -21.85
CA GLU A 93 15.92 -1.03 -22.06
C GLU A 93 16.46 -1.77 -20.83
N GLU A 94 16.35 -1.15 -19.64
CA GLU A 94 16.73 -1.79 -18.37
C GLU A 94 16.04 -3.14 -18.17
N ASN A 95 14.74 -3.21 -18.48
CA ASN A 95 13.99 -4.46 -18.34
C ASN A 95 14.49 -5.52 -19.36
N VAL A 96 14.74 -5.13 -20.61
CA VAL A 96 15.30 -6.03 -21.63
C VAL A 96 16.66 -6.56 -21.20
N GLU A 97 17.54 -5.71 -20.68
CA GLU A 97 18.85 -6.12 -20.16
C GLU A 97 18.73 -7.06 -18.97
N ARG A 98 17.83 -6.76 -18.03
CA ARG A 98 17.52 -7.65 -16.90
C ARG A 98 17.07 -9.03 -17.38
N GLN A 99 16.16 -9.09 -18.37
CA GLN A 99 15.69 -10.36 -18.93
C GLN A 99 16.82 -11.12 -19.62
N LYS A 100 17.67 -10.44 -20.41
CA LYS A 100 18.86 -11.04 -21.03
C LYS A 100 19.80 -11.64 -19.98
N ARG A 101 20.06 -10.91 -18.88
CA ARG A 101 20.90 -11.37 -17.77
C ARG A 101 20.33 -12.62 -17.12
N ILE A 102 19.03 -12.63 -16.80
CA ILE A 102 18.35 -13.79 -16.22
C ILE A 102 18.41 -14.99 -17.18
N ALA A 103 18.11 -14.79 -18.47
CA ALA A 103 18.17 -15.84 -19.47
C ALA A 103 19.59 -16.43 -19.61
N ARG A 104 20.63 -15.59 -19.58
CA ARG A 104 22.03 -16.02 -19.59
C ARG A 104 22.35 -16.89 -18.38
N LEU A 105 21.95 -16.47 -17.17
CA LEU A 105 22.13 -17.24 -15.94
C LEU A 105 21.41 -18.59 -16.00
N LEU A 106 20.19 -18.63 -16.52
CA LEU A 106 19.44 -19.87 -16.68
C LEU A 106 20.09 -20.83 -17.68
N ARG A 107 20.62 -20.32 -18.80
CA ARG A 107 21.37 -21.14 -19.77
C ARG A 107 22.63 -21.72 -19.16
N ALA A 108 23.42 -20.89 -18.48
CA ALA A 108 24.63 -21.33 -17.79
C ALA A 108 24.31 -22.37 -16.71
N ARG A 109 23.26 -22.16 -15.90
CA ARG A 109 22.79 -23.14 -14.91
C ARG A 109 22.44 -24.48 -15.54
N LYS A 110 21.71 -24.48 -16.66
CA LYS A 110 21.33 -25.72 -17.35
C LYS A 110 22.53 -26.45 -17.93
N ALA A 111 23.48 -25.73 -18.51
CA ALA A 111 24.73 -26.31 -19.01
C ALA A 111 25.54 -26.95 -17.87
N ALA A 112 25.71 -26.23 -16.75
CA ALA A 112 26.41 -26.74 -15.58
C ALA A 112 25.76 -28.02 -15.02
N ILE A 113 24.41 -28.08 -14.93
CA ILE A 113 23.70 -29.29 -14.48
C ILE A 113 23.90 -30.46 -15.46
N ALA A 114 24.03 -30.18 -16.76
CA ALA A 114 24.24 -31.22 -17.78
C ALA A 114 25.65 -31.82 -17.70
N GLU A 115 26.65 -31.05 -17.27
CA GLU A 115 28.04 -31.52 -17.10
C GLU A 115 28.25 -32.35 -15.82
N LEU A 116 27.34 -32.28 -14.84
CA LEU A 116 27.45 -33.05 -13.59
C LEU A 116 27.35 -34.57 -13.83
N PRO A 117 28.01 -35.38 -12.97
CA PRO A 117 27.80 -36.83 -12.89
C PRO A 117 26.32 -37.20 -12.71
N PRO A 118 25.88 -38.39 -13.18
CA PRO A 118 24.47 -38.76 -13.23
C PRO A 118 23.79 -38.77 -11.85
N GLU A 119 24.50 -39.21 -10.80
CA GLU A 119 23.99 -39.23 -9.42
C GLU A 119 23.69 -37.81 -8.89
N GLN A 120 24.61 -36.88 -9.12
CA GLN A 120 24.48 -35.50 -8.67
C GLN A 120 23.47 -34.70 -9.51
N ARG A 121 23.32 -35.06 -10.79
CA ARG A 121 22.36 -34.43 -11.70
C ARG A 121 20.91 -34.65 -11.26
N ALA A 122 20.60 -35.82 -10.72
CA ALA A 122 19.28 -36.10 -10.18
C ALA A 122 18.98 -35.20 -8.97
N PHE A 123 19.91 -35.09 -8.03
CA PHE A 123 19.79 -34.23 -6.86
C PHE A 123 19.65 -32.74 -7.24
N ALA A 124 20.49 -32.25 -8.16
CA ALA A 124 20.48 -30.83 -8.58
C ALA A 124 19.20 -30.39 -9.32
N LYS A 125 18.40 -31.34 -9.83
CA LYS A 125 17.11 -31.06 -10.46
C LYS A 125 15.98 -30.90 -9.44
N THR A 126 16.15 -31.41 -8.23
CA THR A 126 15.16 -31.28 -7.16
C THR A 126 15.04 -29.79 -6.77
N PRO A 127 13.82 -29.21 -6.77
CA PRO A 127 13.63 -27.85 -6.30
C PRO A 127 13.95 -27.75 -4.81
N ASP A 128 14.73 -26.74 -4.44
CA ASP A 128 15.01 -26.42 -3.05
C ASP A 128 13.84 -25.63 -2.46
N TYR A 129 13.25 -26.15 -1.38
CA TYR A 129 12.16 -25.51 -0.62
C TYR A 129 12.68 -24.80 0.63
N SER A 130 13.99 -24.67 0.80
CA SER A 130 14.56 -23.93 1.92
C SER A 130 14.13 -22.46 1.89
N THR A 131 13.80 -21.92 3.07
CA THR A 131 13.58 -20.50 3.24
C THR A 131 14.92 -19.76 3.19
N PRO A 132 14.98 -18.51 2.70
CA PRO A 132 16.18 -17.69 2.76
C PRO A 132 16.75 -17.67 4.19
N ARG A 133 18.04 -17.97 4.36
CA ARG A 133 18.66 -18.20 5.68
C ARG A 133 18.67 -16.96 6.59
N HIS A 134 18.63 -15.76 6.01
CA HIS A 134 18.66 -14.50 6.76
C HIS A 134 17.71 -13.49 6.12
N PRO A 135 17.15 -12.56 6.92
CA PRO A 135 16.48 -11.39 6.36
C PRO A 135 17.48 -10.67 5.46
N GLN A 136 17.16 -10.60 4.16
CA GLN A 136 17.95 -9.82 3.22
C GLN A 136 17.76 -8.35 3.58
N TRP A 137 18.87 -7.67 3.89
CA TRP A 137 18.83 -6.25 4.18
C TRP A 137 18.38 -5.50 2.92
N ILE A 138 17.32 -4.71 3.05
CA ILE A 138 16.87 -3.79 2.00
C ILE A 138 17.79 -2.56 2.08
N PRO A 139 18.45 -2.16 0.97
CA PRO A 139 19.26 -0.95 0.95
C PRO A 139 18.47 0.25 1.46
N THR A 140 19.01 0.95 2.45
CA THR A 140 18.45 2.20 2.98
C THR A 140 19.13 3.39 2.32
N GLU A 141 18.41 4.50 2.14
CA GLU A 141 18.96 5.72 1.54
C GLU A 141 20.18 6.24 2.32
N THR A 142 20.11 6.18 3.65
CA THR A 142 21.24 6.47 4.54
C THR A 142 21.75 5.17 5.15
N PRO A 143 23.06 4.86 5.07
CA PRO A 143 23.61 3.67 5.71
C PRO A 143 23.46 3.76 7.24
N PRO A 144 23.29 2.63 7.93
CA PRO A 144 23.21 2.63 9.38
C PRO A 144 24.53 3.10 10.00
N ILE A 145 24.43 3.90 11.06
CA ILE A 145 25.61 4.33 11.82
C ILE A 145 26.24 3.09 12.46
N PRO A 146 27.54 2.81 12.25
CA PRO A 146 28.20 1.65 12.84
C PRO A 146 28.03 1.62 14.36
N GLY A 147 27.56 0.49 14.90
CA GLY A 147 27.36 0.31 16.34
C GLY A 147 26.11 0.98 16.93
N TYR A 148 25.41 1.83 16.19
CA TYR A 148 24.15 2.42 16.65
C TYR A 148 23.02 1.40 16.54
N LYS A 149 22.39 1.10 17.68
CA LYS A 149 21.15 0.33 17.72
C LYS A 149 20.01 1.30 18.07
N PRO A 150 18.96 1.41 17.23
CA PRO A 150 17.82 2.26 17.58
C PRO A 150 17.25 1.75 18.90
N GLN A 151 17.00 2.68 19.84
CA GLN A 151 16.32 2.34 21.09
C GLN A 151 14.98 1.68 20.74
N THR A 152 14.76 0.51 21.31
CA THR A 152 13.50 -0.21 21.14
C THR A 152 12.38 0.59 21.79
N ASP A 153 11.13 0.45 21.32
CA ASP A 153 9.98 1.16 21.92
C ASP A 153 9.80 0.84 23.42
N ARG A 154 10.28 -0.33 23.84
CA ARG A 154 10.36 -0.73 25.25
C ARG A 154 11.32 0.14 26.07
N GLU A 155 12.49 0.46 25.51
CA GLU A 155 13.47 1.34 26.16
C GLU A 155 12.97 2.80 26.15
N ARG A 156 12.33 3.23 25.06
CA ARG A 156 11.76 4.58 24.90
C ARG A 156 10.59 4.85 25.87
N SER A 157 9.74 3.85 26.11
CA SER A 157 8.61 3.96 27.05
C SER A 157 9.04 4.01 28.51
N SER A 158 10.12 3.31 28.88
CA SER A 158 10.67 3.37 30.25
C SER A 158 11.13 4.78 30.66
N TRP A 159 11.70 5.53 29.73
CA TRP A 159 12.14 6.92 29.96
C TRP A 159 10.98 7.91 30.13
N THR A 160 9.89 7.72 29.40
CA THR A 160 8.71 8.61 29.47
C THR A 160 7.77 8.29 30.63
N SER A 161 7.84 7.07 31.16
CA SER A 161 7.13 6.67 32.38
C SER A 161 7.76 7.29 33.64
N GLY A 162 9.09 7.43 33.69
CA GLY A 162 9.79 8.03 34.82
C GLY A 162 9.61 9.55 34.96
N MET A 163 9.16 10.25 33.90
CA MET A 163 8.89 11.69 33.94
C MET A 163 7.46 12.06 34.38
N ARG A 164 6.59 11.08 34.66
CA ARG A 164 5.20 11.29 35.14
C ARG A 164 4.94 10.77 36.56
N GLY A 165 5.99 10.53 37.34
CA GLY A 165 5.90 10.32 38.78
C GLY A 165 6.43 11.56 39.51
N ASP A 166 5.81 11.91 40.63
CA ASP A 166 6.21 12.96 41.58
C ASP A 166 5.63 14.36 41.33
N VAL A 167 4.30 14.47 41.31
CA VAL A 167 3.63 15.63 41.92
C VAL A 167 2.81 15.11 43.10
N ASN A 168 3.49 14.84 44.22
CA ASN A 168 2.82 14.70 45.51
C ASN A 168 2.35 16.09 45.94
N VAL A 169 1.07 16.39 45.70
CA VAL A 169 0.37 17.48 46.37
C VAL A 169 0.07 16.98 47.78
N SER A 170 0.93 17.32 48.74
CA SER A 170 0.64 17.13 50.16
C SER A 170 -0.34 18.20 50.61
N GLU A 171 -1.48 17.77 51.17
CA GLU A 171 -2.46 18.60 51.89
C GLU A 171 -1.89 19.22 53.17
#